data_AF-A0A2N7QAK0-F1
#
_entry.id   AF-A0A2N7QAK0-F1
#
_cell.length_a   1.000
_cell.length_b   1.000
_cell.length_c   1.000
_cell.angle_alpha   90.00
_cell.angle_beta   90.00
_cell.angle_gamma   90.00
#
_symmetry.space_group_name_H-M   'P 1'
#
loop_
_entity.id
_entity.type
_entity.pdbx_description
1 polymer ?
#
loop_
_entity_poly.entity_id
_entity_poly.type
_entity_poly.pdbx_seq_one_letter_code
_entity_poly.pdbx_strand_id
1 'polypeptide(L)'
;MRKKIGIILRVRKTNYQNKEEIIEAIENQKLKEALLFRLKVINFHEKYGTKLTIDTFKVSRATIYRWKRLWKGGGPEALIPKIWVVKRKKKWYPEIVNFILEYRKTHPHAGKEILKALCDKFCKEKNLPPPSTSTIGRIIKYLKEKGILKENVLKVSNC
;
A
#
# COMPACT_ATOMS: atom_id res chain seq x y z
N MET A 1 16.27 -4.66 -7.94
CA MET A 1 15.96 -3.36 -7.31
C MET A 1 14.47 -3.24 -6.96
N ARG A 2 14.14 -3.00 -5.68
CA ARG A 2 12.78 -2.65 -5.24
C ARG A 2 12.51 -1.21 -5.72
N LYS A 3 11.66 -1.01 -6.74
CA LYS A 3 11.19 0.34 -7.09
C LYS A 3 10.30 0.82 -5.94
N LYS A 4 10.86 1.62 -5.03
CA LYS A 4 10.08 2.38 -4.04
C LYS A 4 9.23 3.34 -4.86
N ILE A 5 7.95 3.02 -5.04
CA ILE A 5 7.02 3.99 -5.61
C ILE A 5 6.80 4.99 -4.49
N GLY A 6 7.45 6.15 -4.60
CA GLY A 6 7.02 7.29 -3.83
C GLY A 6 5.60 7.60 -4.28
N ILE A 7 4.62 7.30 -3.44
CA ILE A 7 3.47 8.20 -3.39
C ILE A 7 4.04 9.44 -2.67
N ILE A 8 4.80 10.23 -3.42
CA ILE A 8 4.76 11.67 -3.19
C ILE A 8 3.31 11.95 -3.55
N LEU A 9 2.42 12.04 -2.55
CA LEU A 9 1.23 12.84 -2.76
C LEU A 9 1.80 14.16 -3.19
N ARG A 10 1.72 14.37 -4.50
CA ARG A 10 2.28 15.52 -5.17
C ARG A 10 1.38 16.66 -4.76
N VAL A 11 1.51 17.09 -3.52
CA VAL A 11 1.38 18.50 -3.21
C VAL A 11 2.45 19.10 -4.12
N ARG A 12 2.03 19.58 -5.30
CA ARG A 12 2.90 20.34 -6.17
C ARG A 12 3.45 21.44 -5.26
N LYS A 13 4.71 21.84 -5.42
CA LYS A 13 5.15 23.14 -4.89
C LYS A 13 4.26 24.19 -5.56
N THR A 14 3.14 24.49 -4.95
CA THR A 14 2.23 25.56 -5.33
C THR A 14 2.31 26.57 -4.21
N ASN A 15 2.36 27.85 -4.57
CA ASN A 15 2.28 28.95 -3.62
C ASN A 15 0.87 28.93 -2.99
N TYR A 16 0.63 28.02 -2.03
CA TYR A 16 -0.55 28.10 -1.20
C TYR A 16 -0.42 29.34 -0.34
N GLN A 17 -1.32 30.29 -0.55
CA GLN A 17 -1.35 31.55 0.20
C GLN A 17 -1.86 31.31 1.62
N ASN A 18 -2.65 30.25 1.84
CA ASN A 18 -3.30 29.98 3.12
C ASN A 18 -3.16 28.52 3.59
N LYS A 19 -3.08 28.31 4.91
CA LYS A 19 -2.90 26.98 5.55
C LYS A 19 -4.13 26.08 5.34
N GLU A 20 -5.29 26.68 5.16
CA GLU A 20 -6.60 26.02 5.01
C GLU A 20 -6.71 25.31 3.66
N GLU A 21 -6.22 25.93 2.59
CA GLU A 21 -6.22 25.37 1.23
C GLU A 21 -5.40 24.07 1.15
N ILE A 22 -4.25 24.00 1.85
CA ILE A 22 -3.41 22.79 1.91
C ILE A 22 -4.16 21.65 2.60
N ILE A 23 -4.89 21.96 3.67
CA ILE A 23 -5.63 20.95 4.44
C ILE A 23 -6.78 20.38 3.60
N GLU A 24 -7.45 21.22 2.82
CA GLU A 24 -8.53 20.81 1.92
C GLU A 24 -8.03 20.00 0.73
N ALA A 25 -6.87 20.36 0.17
CA ALA A 25 -6.25 19.66 -0.96
C ALA A 25 -5.77 18.22 -0.66
N ILE A 26 -5.71 17.80 0.62
CA ILE A 26 -5.28 16.44 0.98
C ILE A 26 -6.48 15.48 0.94
N GLU A 27 -6.56 14.69 -0.13
CA GLU A 27 -7.59 13.64 -0.30
C GLU A 27 -7.48 12.50 0.73
N ASN A 28 -6.26 12.16 1.17
CA ASN A 28 -6.06 11.05 2.11
C ASN A 28 -6.41 11.46 3.54
N GLN A 29 -7.55 10.97 4.04
CA GLN A 29 -8.06 11.30 5.37
C GLN A 29 -7.05 11.08 6.51
N LYS A 30 -6.32 9.96 6.51
CA LYS A 30 -5.31 9.68 7.56
C LYS A 30 -4.17 10.70 7.57
N LEU A 31 -3.77 11.17 6.38
CA LEU A 31 -2.74 12.19 6.27
C LEU A 31 -3.24 13.57 6.69
N LYS A 32 -4.49 13.89 6.35
CA LYS A 32 -5.17 15.11 6.78
C LYS A 32 -5.26 15.18 8.31
N GLU A 33 -5.73 14.10 8.95
CA GLU A 33 -5.80 13.97 10.42
C GLU A 33 -4.41 14.13 11.07
N ALA A 34 -3.39 13.46 10.51
CA ALA A 34 -2.04 13.54 11.03
C ALA A 34 -1.42 14.95 10.87
N LEU A 35 -1.72 15.66 9.78
CA LEU A 35 -1.31 17.04 9.58
C LEU A 35 -1.96 17.96 10.61
N LEU A 36 -3.29 17.88 10.76
CA LEU A 36 -4.05 18.66 11.73
C LEU A 36 -3.56 18.44 13.16
N PHE A 37 -3.30 17.18 13.53
CA PHE A 37 -2.72 16.85 14.82
C PHE A 37 -1.36 17.51 15.04
N ARG A 38 -0.45 17.44 14.06
CA ARG A 38 0.89 18.06 14.16
C ARG A 38 0.81 19.58 14.30
N LEU A 39 -0.09 20.23 13.55
CA LEU A 39 -0.35 21.66 13.67
C LEU A 39 -0.86 22.03 15.06
N LYS A 40 -1.83 21.26 15.58
CA LYS A 40 -2.36 21.44 16.93
C LYS A 40 -1.27 21.36 17.99
N VAL A 41 -0.38 20.37 17.90
CA VAL A 41 0.75 20.20 18.82
C VAL A 41 1.72 21.38 18.76
N ILE A 42 2.04 21.89 17.57
CA ILE A 42 2.94 23.05 17.41
C ILE A 42 2.31 24.31 18.00
N ASN A 43 1.04 24.60 17.68
CA ASN A 43 0.34 25.76 18.21
C ASN A 43 0.23 25.71 19.74
N PHE A 44 -0.04 24.53 20.30
CA PHE A 44 -0.07 24.33 21.75
C PHE A 44 1.32 24.49 22.38
N HIS A 45 2.37 23.99 21.71
CA HIS A 45 3.75 24.16 22.16
C HIS A 45 4.18 25.62 22.20
N GLU A 46 3.78 26.41 21.21
CA GLU A 46 4.07 27.84 21.16
C GLU A 46 3.36 28.62 22.28
N LYS A 47 2.15 28.19 22.67
CA LYS A 47 1.38 28.84 23.74
C LYS A 47 1.78 28.42 25.15
N TYR A 48 2.07 27.14 25.39
CA TYR A 48 2.23 26.59 26.75
C TYR A 48 3.59 25.93 27.02
N GLY A 49 4.45 25.86 26.00
CA GLY A 49 5.80 25.31 26.14
C GLY A 49 5.88 23.79 26.20
N THR A 50 7.12 23.30 26.36
CA THR A 50 7.49 21.90 26.11
C THR A 50 6.89 20.91 27.11
N LYS A 51 6.94 21.21 28.41
CA LYS A 51 6.56 20.25 29.48
C LYS A 51 5.07 19.90 29.40
N LEU A 52 4.21 20.91 29.28
CA LEU A 52 2.77 20.71 29.18
C LEU A 52 2.38 20.02 27.86
N THR A 53 3.06 20.35 26.77
CA THR A 53 2.81 19.70 25.46
C THR A 53 3.11 18.21 25.52
N ILE A 54 4.22 17.81 26.16
CA ILE A 54 4.57 16.40 26.32
C ILE A 54 3.52 15.69 27.17
N ASP A 55 3.07 16.31 28.25
CA ASP A 55 2.07 15.74 29.15
C ASP A 55 0.70 15.57 28.46
N THR A 56 0.22 16.60 27.76
CA THR A 56 -1.09 16.61 27.09
C THR A 56 -1.14 15.68 25.88
N PHE A 57 -0.13 15.72 25.00
CA PHE A 57 -0.16 14.98 23.73
C PHE A 57 0.63 13.68 23.76
N LYS A 58 1.39 13.41 24.83
CA LYS A 58 2.27 12.23 24.96
C LYS A 58 3.25 12.10 23.79
N VAL A 59 3.67 13.23 23.20
CA VAL A 59 4.66 13.30 22.12
C VAL A 59 6.02 13.64 22.71
N SER A 60 7.07 12.92 22.30
CA SER A 60 8.42 13.18 22.80
C SER A 60 8.92 14.58 22.44
N ARG A 61 9.74 15.18 23.33
CA ARG A 61 10.41 16.48 23.11
C ARG A 61 11.07 16.53 21.73
N ALA A 62 11.88 15.53 21.40
CA ALA A 62 12.60 15.47 20.13
C ALA A 62 11.66 15.54 18.90
N THR A 63 10.50 14.91 18.98
CA THR A 63 9.50 14.93 17.90
C THR A 63 8.88 16.31 17.73
N ILE A 64 8.54 16.99 18.84
CA ILE A 64 7.99 18.35 18.83
C ILE A 64 8.99 19.32 18.17
N TYR A 65 10.25 19.30 18.60
CA TYR A 65 11.28 20.18 18.03
C TYR A 65 11.59 19.85 16.56
N ARG A 66 11.55 18.57 16.17
CA ARG A 66 11.68 18.19 14.76
C ARG A 66 10.55 18.76 13.92
N TRP A 67 9.30 18.66 14.37
CA TRP A 67 8.15 19.25 13.67
C TRP A 67 8.23 20.77 13.62
N LYS A 68 8.63 21.43 14.72
CA LYS A 68 8.86 22.89 14.74
C LYS A 68 9.92 23.34 13.74
N ARG A 69 11.01 22.57 13.59
CA ARG A 69 12.05 22.84 12.58
C ARG A 69 11.51 22.70 11.16
N LEU A 70 10.71 21.67 10.89
CA LEU A 70 10.07 21.46 9.58
C LEU A 70 9.09 22.58 9.25
N TRP A 71 8.27 22.99 10.22
CA TRP A 71 7.31 24.08 10.10
C TRP A 71 8.00 25.41 9.74
N LYS A 72 9.08 25.76 10.45
CA LYS A 72 9.84 27.00 10.18
C LYS A 72 10.48 27.03 8.79
N GLY A 73 10.87 25.87 8.25
CA GLY A 73 11.57 25.80 6.97
C GLY A 73 10.68 25.58 5.75
N GLY A 74 9.44 25.12 5.92
CA GLY A 74 8.59 24.72 4.78
C GLY A 74 7.08 24.72 5.05
N GLY A 75 6.63 25.37 6.12
CA GLY A 75 5.20 25.58 6.38
C GLY A 75 4.39 24.28 6.61
N PRO A 76 3.07 24.30 6.33
CA PRO A 76 2.16 23.17 6.58
C PRO A 76 2.50 21.92 5.79
N GLU A 77 2.96 22.07 4.56
CA GLU A 77 3.31 20.93 3.70
C GLU A 77 4.42 20.07 4.32
N ALA A 78 5.39 20.71 4.99
CA ALA A 78 6.50 20.03 5.64
C ALA A 78 6.07 19.14 6.81
N LEU A 79 4.88 19.37 7.37
CA LEU A 79 4.30 18.57 8.44
C LEU A 79 3.52 17.35 7.93
N ILE A 80 3.26 17.23 6.63
CA ILE A 80 2.57 16.07 6.07
C ILE A 80 3.44 14.82 6.27
N PRO A 81 2.92 13.74 6.90
CA PRO A 81 3.66 12.50 7.01
C PRO A 81 4.06 11.94 5.63
N LYS A 82 5.35 11.66 5.45
CA LYS A 82 5.81 10.91 4.28
C LYS A 82 5.46 9.44 4.48
N ILE A 83 4.59 8.90 3.63
CA ILE A 83 4.24 7.48 3.64
C ILE A 83 5.03 6.78 2.53
N TRP A 84 5.79 5.75 2.90
CA TRP A 84 6.45 4.85 1.96
C TRP A 84 5.61 3.60 1.77
N VAL A 85 4.81 3.55 0.71
CA VAL A 85 4.11 2.32 0.33
C VAL A 85 5.01 1.52 -0.61
N VAL A 86 5.65 0.46 -0.10
CA VAL A 86 6.39 -0.48 -0.94
C VAL A 86 5.42 -1.51 -1.49
N LYS A 87 4.80 -1.22 -2.64
CA LYS A 87 4.07 -2.24 -3.40
C LYS A 87 5.08 -3.19 -4.05
N ARG A 88 5.17 -4.44 -3.54
CA ARG A 88 5.98 -5.48 -4.21
C ARG A 88 5.32 -5.82 -5.55
N LYS A 89 6.03 -5.60 -6.66
CA LYS A 89 5.59 -6.10 -7.97
C LYS A 89 5.62 -7.63 -7.92
N LYS A 90 4.52 -8.26 -8.33
CA LYS A 90 4.45 -9.71 -8.55
C LYS A 90 5.40 -10.04 -9.70
N LYS A 91 6.40 -10.89 -9.46
CA LYS A 91 7.31 -11.39 -10.49
C LYS A 91 6.81 -12.75 -10.97
N TRP A 92 5.81 -12.74 -11.82
CA TRP A 92 5.29 -13.96 -12.45
C TRP A 92 5.52 -13.86 -13.95
N TYR A 93 5.94 -14.95 -14.56
CA TYR A 93 6.07 -15.05 -16.00
C TYR A 93 4.67 -15.02 -16.63
N PRO A 94 4.39 -14.14 -17.61
CA PRO A 94 3.09 -14.04 -18.25
C PRO A 94 2.59 -15.37 -18.81
N GLU A 95 3.49 -16.19 -19.35
CA GLU A 95 3.23 -17.51 -19.90
C GLU A 95 2.61 -18.45 -18.86
N ILE A 96 3.16 -18.44 -17.64
CA ILE A 96 2.68 -19.24 -16.52
C ILE A 96 1.31 -18.75 -16.05
N VAL A 97 1.10 -17.42 -15.99
CA VAL A 97 -0.19 -16.84 -15.60
C VAL A 97 -1.27 -17.21 -16.62
N ASN A 98 -0.96 -17.12 -17.91
CA ASN A 98 -1.87 -17.47 -19.00
C ASN A 98 -2.19 -18.97 -19.00
N PHE A 99 -1.18 -19.82 -18.82
CA PHE A 99 -1.39 -21.27 -18.70
C PHE A 99 -2.36 -21.61 -17.55
N ILE A 100 -2.12 -21.04 -16.37
CA ILE A 100 -3.01 -21.24 -15.20
C ILE A 100 -4.41 -20.71 -15.48
N LEU A 101 -4.52 -19.55 -16.15
CA LEU A 101 -5.81 -18.95 -16.50
C LEU A 101 -6.62 -19.86 -17.43
N GLU A 102 -6.03 -20.29 -18.55
CA GLU A 102 -6.71 -21.12 -19.55
C GLU A 102 -7.09 -22.49 -18.98
N TYR A 103 -6.19 -23.09 -18.18
CA TYR A 103 -6.49 -24.35 -17.52
C TYR A 103 -7.63 -24.20 -16.51
N ARG A 104 -7.72 -23.07 -15.79
CA ARG A 104 -8.80 -22.84 -14.83
C ARG A 104 -10.14 -22.53 -15.48
N LYS A 105 -10.14 -21.89 -16.65
CA LYS A 105 -11.36 -21.68 -17.45
C LYS A 105 -11.95 -23.00 -17.93
N THR A 106 -11.10 -23.91 -18.42
CA THR A 106 -11.52 -25.24 -18.90
C THR A 106 -11.86 -26.18 -17.75
N HIS A 107 -11.13 -26.11 -16.64
CA HIS A 107 -11.29 -26.97 -15.47
C HIS A 107 -11.43 -26.14 -14.19
N PRO A 108 -12.65 -25.67 -13.86
CA PRO A 108 -12.86 -24.78 -12.71
C PRO A 108 -12.61 -25.44 -11.36
N HIS A 109 -12.62 -26.78 -11.25
CA HIS A 109 -12.49 -27.50 -9.98
C HIS A 109 -11.08 -28.05 -9.67
N ALA A 110 -10.20 -28.20 -10.66
CA ALA A 110 -8.82 -28.68 -10.47
C ALA A 110 -8.06 -28.06 -9.27
N GLY A 111 -7.53 -28.87 -8.36
CA GLY A 111 -6.77 -28.36 -7.23
C GLY A 111 -5.48 -27.62 -7.63
N LYS A 112 -4.93 -26.84 -6.69
CA LYS A 112 -3.60 -26.21 -6.83
C LYS A 112 -2.48 -27.23 -7.08
N GLU A 113 -2.65 -28.47 -6.62
CA GLU A 113 -1.69 -29.57 -6.75
C GLU A 113 -1.70 -30.15 -8.17
N ILE A 114 -2.88 -30.35 -8.76
CA ILE A 114 -3.03 -30.75 -10.16
C ILE A 114 -2.40 -29.68 -11.08
N LEU A 115 -2.71 -28.41 -10.82
CA LEU A 115 -2.11 -27.29 -11.55
C LEU A 115 -0.59 -27.25 -11.43
N LYS A 116 -0.02 -27.65 -10.28
CA LYS A 116 1.44 -27.70 -10.09
C LYS A 116 2.07 -28.73 -11.01
N ALA A 117 1.57 -29.96 -11.00
CA ALA A 117 2.11 -31.04 -11.83
C ALA A 117 2.07 -30.68 -13.34
N LEU A 118 0.99 -30.02 -13.78
CA LEU A 118 0.84 -29.58 -15.17
C LEU A 118 1.72 -28.37 -15.50
N CYS A 119 1.77 -27.38 -14.60
CA CYS A 119 2.66 -26.22 -14.77
C CYS A 119 4.13 -26.66 -14.85
N ASP A 120 4.53 -27.69 -14.09
CA ASP A 120 5.91 -28.17 -14.09
C ASP A 120 6.31 -28.77 -15.44
N LYS A 121 5.41 -29.55 -16.05
CA LYS A 121 5.62 -30.07 -17.41
C LYS A 121 5.74 -28.93 -18.43
N PHE A 122 4.80 -27.99 -18.41
CA PHE A 122 4.81 -26.81 -19.28
C PHE A 122 6.08 -25.95 -19.10
N CYS A 123 6.51 -25.74 -17.86
CA CYS A 123 7.72 -24.97 -17.55
C CYS A 123 8.98 -25.69 -18.04
N LYS A 124 9.03 -27.02 -17.95
CA LYS A 124 10.15 -27.82 -18.48
C LYS A 124 10.27 -27.70 -20.00
N GLU A 125 9.15 -27.75 -20.73
CA GLU A 125 9.12 -27.60 -22.18
C GLU A 125 9.53 -26.18 -22.63
N LYS A 126 9.14 -25.15 -21.86
CA LYS A 126 9.42 -23.74 -22.17
C LYS A 126 10.71 -23.21 -21.54
N ASN A 127 11.50 -24.05 -20.86
CA ASN A 127 12.70 -23.66 -20.11
C ASN A 127 12.44 -22.49 -19.11
N LEU A 128 11.30 -22.54 -18.40
CA LEU A 128 10.91 -21.57 -17.39
C LEU A 128 11.08 -22.15 -15.98
N PRO A 129 11.34 -21.31 -14.96
CA PRO A 129 11.42 -21.77 -13.58
C PRO A 129 10.00 -22.11 -13.05
N PRO A 130 9.75 -23.36 -12.60
CA PRO A 130 8.43 -23.77 -12.18
C PRO A 130 7.98 -23.03 -10.91
N PRO A 131 6.71 -22.56 -10.85
CA PRO A 131 6.19 -21.87 -9.69
C PRO A 131 5.89 -22.87 -8.56
N SER A 132 6.10 -22.47 -7.30
CA SER A 132 5.64 -23.27 -6.16
C SER A 132 4.10 -23.38 -6.10
N THR A 133 3.59 -24.41 -5.42
CA THR A 133 2.14 -24.58 -5.17
C THR A 133 1.52 -23.33 -4.52
N SER A 134 2.25 -22.69 -3.60
CA SER A 134 1.84 -21.43 -2.97
C SER A 134 1.78 -20.26 -3.96
N THR A 135 2.70 -20.22 -4.94
CA THR A 135 2.75 -19.20 -5.99
C THR A 135 1.55 -19.35 -6.92
N ILE A 136 1.22 -20.58 -7.32
CA ILE A 136 0.03 -20.90 -8.13
C ILE A 136 -1.24 -20.44 -7.41
N GLY A 137 -1.38 -20.75 -6.12
CA GLY A 137 -2.51 -20.27 -5.32
C GLY A 137 -2.64 -18.74 -5.28
N ARG A 138 -1.52 -18.03 -5.16
CA ARG A 138 -1.49 -16.55 -5.23
C ARG A 138 -1.87 -16.03 -6.62
N ILE A 139 -1.48 -16.71 -7.69
CA ILE A 139 -1.87 -16.36 -9.07
C ILE A 139 -3.38 -16.50 -9.25
N ILE A 140 -3.97 -17.62 -8.81
CA ILE A 140 -5.42 -17.84 -8.86
C ILE A 140 -6.17 -16.75 -8.09
N LYS A 141 -5.73 -16.45 -6.85
CA LYS A 141 -6.33 -15.39 -6.04
C LYS A 141 -6.28 -14.05 -6.76
N TYR A 142 -5.14 -13.71 -7.37
CA TYR A 142 -4.99 -12.47 -8.13
C TYR A 142 -5.91 -12.37 -9.34
N LEU A 143 -6.09 -13.47 -10.08
CA LEU A 143 -6.97 -13.51 -11.24
C LEU A 143 -8.44 -13.32 -10.84
N LYS A 144 -8.85 -13.86 -9.68
CA LYS A 144 -10.17 -13.61 -9.07
C LYS A 144 -10.35 -12.17 -8.62
N GLU A 145 -9.37 -11.60 -7.92
CA GLU A 145 -9.39 -10.19 -7.49
C GLU A 145 -9.53 -9.22 -8.67
N LYS A 146 -9.04 -9.60 -9.85
CA LYS A 146 -9.19 -8.83 -11.10
C LYS A 146 -10.51 -9.07 -11.85
N GLY A 147 -11.38 -9.97 -11.36
CA GLY A 147 -12.62 -10.34 -12.04
C GLY A 147 -12.45 -11.15 -13.33
N ILE A 148 -11.24 -11.63 -13.62
CA ILE A 148 -10.93 -12.40 -14.84
C ILE A 148 -11.42 -13.86 -14.69
N LEU A 149 -11.36 -14.39 -13.47
CA LEU A 149 -11.91 -15.71 -13.11
C LEU A 149 -13.15 -15.52 -12.24
N LYS A 150 -14.25 -16.19 -12.60
CA LYS A 150 -15.46 -16.25 -11.76
C LYS A 150 -15.18 -17.05 -10.49
N GLU A 151 -15.78 -16.66 -9.37
CA GLU A 151 -15.73 -17.47 -8.15
C GLU A 151 -16.53 -18.76 -8.35
N ASN A 152 -15.97 -19.87 -7.86
CA ASN A 152 -16.71 -21.13 -7.82
C ASN A 152 -17.77 -21.00 -6.74
N VAL A 153 -19.00 -20.68 -7.13
CA VAL A 153 -20.16 -20.59 -6.23
C VAL A 153 -20.69 -21.99 -5.98
N LEU A 154 -19.93 -22.79 -5.24
CA LEU A 154 -20.48 -23.91 -4.49
C LEU A 154 -19.93 -23.75 -3.08
N LYS A 155 -20.62 -22.93 -2.27
CA LYS A 155 -20.57 -23.12 -0.82
C LYS A 155 -21.09 -24.54 -0.62
N VAL A 156 -20.19 -25.47 -0.34
CA VAL A 156 -20.61 -26.75 0.22
C VAL A 156 -21.36 -26.37 1.49
N SER A 157 -22.69 -26.50 1.45
CA SER A 157 -23.50 -26.54 2.65
C SER A 157 -22.92 -27.69 3.47
N ASN A 158 -22.18 -27.35 4.51
CA ASN A 158 -21.75 -28.34 5.49
C ASN A 158 -23.04 -28.92 6.09
N CYS A 159 -23.38 -30.14 5.69
CA CYS A 159 -24.20 -31.03 6.49
C CYS A 159 -23.35 -31.58 7.63
#